data_AF-A0A382DB72-F1
#
_entry.id   AF-A0A382DB72-F1
#
_cell.length_a   1.000
_cell.length_b   1.000
_cell.length_c   1.000
_cell.angle_alpha   90.00
_cell.angle_beta   90.00
_cell.angle_gamma   90.00
#
_symmetry.space_group_name_H-M   'P 1'
#
loop_
_entity.id
_entity.type
_entity.pdbx_description
1 polymer ?
#
loop_
_entity_poly.entity_id
_entity_poly.type
_entity_poly.pdbx_seq_one_letter_code
_entity_poly.pdbx_strand_id
1 'polypeptide(L)' 'QLAGRTENNRWVNFDGPENLIGQFIDLTITEALPNSLRGRLYH' A
#
# COMPACT_ATOMS: atom_id res chain seq x y z
N GLN A 1 10.61 -1.87 -1.07
CA GLN A 1 9.18 -2.03 -0.73
C GLN A 1 8.80 -0.98 0.30
N LEU A 2 7.67 -0.31 0.09
CA LEU A 2 7.06 0.64 1.02
C LEU A 2 5.87 0.00 1.74
N ALA A 3 5.52 0.57 2.89
CA ALA A 3 4.37 0.17 3.66
C ALA A 3 3.50 1.38 4.01
N GLY A 4 2.20 1.20 3.90
CA GLY A 4 1.19 2.21 4.25
C GLY A 4 0.03 1.60 5.00
N ARG A 5 -0.92 2.45 5.40
CA ARG A 5 -2.20 2.03 5.95
C ARG A 5 -3.33 2.53 5.07
N THR A 6 -4.31 1.66 4.84
CA THR A 6 -5.58 2.02 4.21
C THR A 6 -6.46 2.80 5.18
N GLU A 7 -7.57 3.36 4.68
CA GLU A 7 -8.58 4.08 5.48
C GLU A 7 -9.17 3.25 6.63
N ASN A 8 -9.29 1.92 6.46
CA ASN A 8 -9.72 0.99 7.50
C ASN A 8 -8.56 0.50 8.39
N ASN A 9 -7.44 1.22 8.39
CA ASN A 9 -6.27 0.99 9.24
C ASN A 9 -5.56 -0.36 9.02
N ARG A 10 -5.70 -0.98 7.84
CA ARG A 10 -5.01 -2.22 7.49
C ARG A 10 -3.64 -1.92 6.87
N TRP A 11 -2.63 -2.70 7.23
CA TRP A 11 -1.31 -2.63 6.61
C TRP A 11 -1.37 -3.06 5.14
N VAL A 12 -0.73 -2.30 4.26
CA VAL A 12 -0.53 -2.64 2.85
C VAL A 12 0.94 -2.47 2.48
N ASN A 13 1.52 -3.47 1.82
CA ASN A 13 2.87 -3.43 1.26
C ASN A 13 2.80 -3.29 -0.25
N PHE A 14 3.62 -2.41 -0.83
CA PHE A 14 3.65 -2.15 -2.27
C PHE A 14 5.05 -1.68 -2.70
N ASP A 15 5.34 -1.77 -3.99
CA ASP A 15 6.58 -1.22 -4.56
C ASP A 15 6.34 0.18 -5.13
N GLY A 16 7.29 1.08 -4.87
CA GLY A 16 7.21 2.49 -5.26
C GLY A 16 8.42 3.29 -4.79
N PRO A 17 8.59 4.53 -5.31
CA PRO A 17 9.68 5.43 -4.92
C PRO A 17 9.50 6.00 -3.50
N GLU A 18 10.60 6.23 -2.79
CA GLU A 18 10.60 6.71 -1.39
C GLU A 18 9.92 8.07 -1.18
N ASN A 19 9.79 8.89 -2.23
CA ASN A 19 9.12 10.19 -2.18
C ASN A 19 7.60 10.10 -1.88
N LEU A 20 7.02 8.90 -1.90
CA LEU A 20 5.62 8.66 -1.55
C LEU A 20 5.37 8.60 -0.03
N ILE A 21 6.42 8.57 0.80
CA ILE A 21 6.27 8.54 2.26
C ILE A 21 5.59 9.84 2.74
N GLY A 22 4.53 9.69 3.55
CA GLY A 22 3.75 10.81 4.07
C GLY A 22 2.68 11.35 3.12
N GLN A 23 2.51 10.73 1.95
CA GLN A 23 1.49 11.10 0.97
C GLN A 23 0.27 10.18 1.06
N PHE A 24 -0.89 10.71 0.65
CA PHE A 24 -2.03 9.88 0.27
C PHE A 24 -1.87 9.46 -1.19
N ILE A 25 -2.01 8.16 -1.45
CA ILE A 25 -1.82 7.57 -2.77
C ILE A 25 -2.90 6.51 -3.03
N ASP A 26 -3.25 6.33 -4.30
CA ASP A 26 -4.16 5.28 -4.72
C ASP A 26 -3.38 4.00 -5.06
N LEU A 27 -3.86 2.87 -4.51
CA LEU A 27 -3.30 1.54 -4.73
C LEU A 27 -4.38 0.56 -5.17
N THR A 28 -4.06 -0.29 -6.14
CA THR A 28 -4.86 -1.48 -6.42
C THR A 28 -4.43 -2.60 -5.48
N ILE A 29 -5.36 -3.13 -4.68
CA ILE A 29 -5.09 -4.31 -3.84
C ILE A 29 -5.03 -5.56 -4.72
N THR A 30 -3.96 -6.31 -4.59
CA THR A 30 -3.68 -7.50 -5.41
C THR A 30 -3.77 -8.80 -4.61
N GLU A 31 -3.42 -8.77 -3.32
CA GLU A 31 -3.50 -9.94 -2.44
C GLU A 31 -3.95 -9.53 -1.03
N ALA A 32 -4.73 -10.39 -0.38
CA ALA A 32 -5.10 -10.27 1.03
C ALA A 32 -4.49 -11.43 1.83
N LEU A 33 -3.51 -11.11 2.68
CA LEU A 33 -2.88 -12.03 3.63
C LEU A 33 -3.56 -11.88 5.01
N PRO A 34 -3.32 -12.83 5.95
CA PRO A 34 -3.99 -12.80 7.25
C PRO A 34 -3.85 -11.48 8.02
N ASN A 35 -2.68 -10.83 7.94
CA ASN A 35 -2.36 -9.62 8.70
C ASN A 35 -1.93 -8.42 7.84
N SER A 36 -1.99 -8.55 6.51
CA SER A 36 -1.56 -7.48 5.60
C SER A 36 -2.22 -7.61 4.23
N LEU A 37 -2.17 -6.54 3.49
CA LEU A 37 -2.52 -6.49 2.08
C LEU A 37 -1.24 -6.34 1.25
N ARG A 38 -1.31 -6.74 -0.02
CA ARG A 38 -0.36 -6.30 -1.03
C ARG A 38 -1.06 -5.43 -2.06
N GLY A 39 -0.38 -4.37 -2.47
CA GLY A 39 -0.88 -3.42 -3.46
C GLY A 39 0.14 -3.12 -4.54
N ARG A 40 -0.33 -2.51 -5.63
CA ARG A 40 0.49 -1.89 -6.65
C ARG A 40 -0.02 -0.48 -6.90
N LEU A 41 0.90 0.44 -7.21
CA LEU A 41 0.57 1.79 -7.64
C LEU A 41 -0.34 1.74 -8.87
N TYR A 42 -1.37 2.57 -8.86
CA TYR A 42 -2.08 2.89 -10.09
C TYR A 42 -1.10 3.60 -11.02
N HIS A 43 -1.00 3.13 -12.26
CA HIS A 43 -0.32 3.85 -13.33
C HIS A 43 -1.29 4.82 -14.00
#